data_AF-A0A371G3M0-F1
#
_entry.id   AF-A0A371G3M0-F1
#
_cell.length_a   1.000
_cell.length_b   1.000
_cell.length_c   1.000
_cell.angle_alpha   90.00
_cell.angle_beta   90.00
_cell.angle_gamma   90.00
#
_symmetry.space_group_name_H-M   'P 1'
#
loop_
_entity.id
_entity.type
_entity.pdbx_description
1 polymer ?
#
loop_
_entity_poly.entity_id
_entity_poly.type
_entity_poly.pdbx_seq_one_letter_code
_entity_poly.pdbx_strand_id
1 'polypeptide(L)'
;MVNHDSSYSLAFVILILLLTGQKKVEGDTCSKELSSCESTKDCDIRCKGHNNGQGYCDELNTCLCSYDCGPPPQLNSNEPVRKCTGGLGTCSADQCNDACCNKKCAKQYKKGQGIGYCERLGPSIFLCTCKYVC
;
A
#
# COMPACT_ATOMS: atom_id res chain seq x y z
N MET A 1 43.49 45.84 13.65
CA MET A 1 43.83 44.43 13.96
C MET A 1 42.55 43.65 13.87
N VAL A 2 42.57 42.66 12.99
CA VAL A 2 41.42 42.15 12.25
C VAL A 2 40.59 41.24 13.15
N ASN A 3 39.26 41.44 13.15
CA ASN A 3 38.24 40.62 13.82
C ASN A 3 38.15 39.17 13.25
N HIS A 4 39.29 38.57 12.94
CA HIS A 4 39.43 37.36 12.11
C HIS A 4 39.17 36.07 12.92
N ASP A 5 39.47 36.07 14.22
CA ASP A 5 39.29 34.91 15.10
C ASP A 5 37.81 34.62 15.41
N SER A 6 36.98 35.65 15.55
CA SER A 6 35.56 35.48 15.89
C SER A 6 34.73 34.94 14.71
N SER A 7 35.14 35.23 13.47
CA SER A 7 34.43 34.82 12.26
C SER A 7 34.61 33.33 11.95
N TYR A 8 35.79 32.77 12.24
CA TYR A 8 36.08 31.35 12.03
C TYR A 8 35.34 30.47 13.03
N SER A 9 35.25 30.91 14.28
CA SER A 9 34.51 30.22 15.34
C SER A 9 33.01 30.12 15.01
N LEU A 10 32.40 31.22 14.54
CA LEU A 10 31.01 31.23 14.08
C LEU A 10 30.77 30.32 12.87
N ALA A 11 31.68 30.33 11.89
CA ALA A 11 31.58 29.44 10.73
C ALA A 11 31.65 27.96 11.14
N PHE A 12 32.49 27.62 12.12
CA PHE A 12 32.61 26.26 12.65
C PHE A 12 31.33 25.80 13.37
N VAL A 13 30.73 26.68 14.18
CA VAL A 13 29.47 26.39 14.88
C VAL A 13 28.32 26.18 13.88
N ILE A 14 28.24 27.01 12.83
CA ILE A 14 27.23 26.85 11.77
C ILE A 14 27.42 25.52 11.02
N LEU A 15 28.65 25.13 10.72
CA LEU A 15 28.95 23.87 10.05
C LEU A 15 28.52 22.66 10.90
N ILE A 16 28.75 22.68 12.21
CA ILE A 16 28.33 21.62 13.13
C ILE A 16 26.80 21.54 13.22
N LEU A 17 26.11 22.67 13.22
CA LEU A 17 24.64 22.73 13.21
C LEU A 17 24.05 22.15 11.91
N LEU A 18 24.69 22.38 10.76
CA LEU A 18 24.26 21.80 9.47
C LEU A 18 24.48 20.28 9.41
N LEU A 19 25.56 19.76 10.00
CA LEU A 19 25.87 18.32 10.03
C LEU A 19 24.96 17.53 10.99
N THR A 20 24.48 18.16 12.07
CA THR A 20 23.64 17.51 13.10
C THR A 20 22.14 17.70 12.86
N GLY A 21 21.74 18.61 11.96
CA GLY A 21 20.35 18.97 11.67
C GLY A 21 19.57 17.98 10.79
N GLN A 22 20.20 16.92 10.25
CA GLN A 22 19.47 15.88 9.52
C GLN A 22 18.89 14.85 10.49
N LYS A 23 17.86 15.27 11.24
CA LYS A 23 16.93 14.31 11.85
C LYS A 23 16.26 13.57 10.69
N LYS A 24 16.67 12.31 10.47
CA LYS A 24 15.90 11.36 9.67
C LYS A 24 14.52 11.31 10.32
N VAL A 25 13.53 11.94 9.69
CA VAL A 25 12.13 11.67 9.96
C VAL A 25 11.94 10.22 9.53
N GLU A 26 12.10 9.28 10.47
CA GLU A 26 11.48 7.97 10.31
C GLU A 26 9.99 8.25 10.17
N GLY A 27 9.49 8.12 8.94
CA GLY A 27 8.04 8.03 8.75
C GLY A 27 7.56 6.85 9.60
N ASP A 28 6.42 7.00 10.27
CA ASP A 28 5.79 5.89 10.97
C ASP A 28 5.74 4.71 9.99
N THR A 29 6.21 3.53 10.40
CA THR A 29 6.14 2.33 9.54
C THR A 29 4.88 1.57 9.88
N CYS A 30 4.01 1.39 8.89
CA CYS A 30 2.75 0.69 9.03
C CYS A 30 2.94 -0.77 8.59
N SER A 31 2.33 -1.69 9.34
CA SER A 31 2.33 -3.12 9.01
C SER A 31 0.92 -3.64 8.77
N LYS A 32 0.78 -4.57 7.82
CA LYS A 32 -0.47 -5.27 7.53
C LYS A 32 -0.19 -6.73 7.22
N GLU A 33 -0.91 -7.61 7.88
CA GLU A 33 -0.94 -9.03 7.55
C GLU A 33 -1.87 -9.27 6.35
N LEU A 34 -1.38 -10.00 5.38
CA LEU A 34 -2.13 -10.61 4.29
C LEU A 34 -2.27 -12.11 4.55
N SER A 35 -3.07 -12.78 3.72
CA SER A 35 -3.22 -14.24 3.75
C SER A 35 -1.88 -14.95 3.51
N SER A 36 -1.92 -16.28 3.56
CA SER A 36 -0.73 -17.10 3.45
C SER A 36 0.13 -16.79 2.22
N CYS A 37 1.44 -17.00 2.37
CA CYS A 37 2.44 -16.87 1.31
C CYS A 37 3.23 -18.16 1.16
N GLU A 38 3.59 -18.50 -0.07
CA GLU A 38 4.48 -19.62 -0.37
C GLU A 38 5.95 -19.19 -0.40
N SER A 39 6.21 -17.90 -0.61
CA SER A 39 7.55 -17.33 -0.58
C SER A 39 7.52 -15.83 -0.30
N THR A 40 8.62 -15.31 0.26
CA THR A 40 8.83 -13.87 0.44
C THR A 40 8.69 -13.08 -0.85
N LYS A 41 9.10 -13.65 -1.99
CA LYS A 41 8.99 -12.97 -3.29
C LYS A 41 7.53 -12.78 -3.74
N ASP A 42 6.67 -13.77 -3.52
CA ASP A 42 5.24 -13.64 -3.77
C ASP A 42 4.61 -12.56 -2.86
N CYS A 43 4.93 -12.63 -1.57
CA CYS A 43 4.47 -11.64 -0.59
C CYS A 43 4.91 -10.22 -0.97
N ASP A 44 6.17 -10.02 -1.37
CA ASP A 44 6.71 -8.72 -1.78
C ASP A 44 6.00 -8.13 -3.02
N ILE A 45 5.74 -8.95 -4.04
CA ILE A 45 4.97 -8.51 -5.22
C ILE A 45 3.57 -8.04 -4.80
N ARG A 46 2.92 -8.76 -3.89
CA ARG A 46 1.59 -8.43 -3.37
C ARG A 46 1.62 -7.14 -2.54
N CYS A 47 2.62 -6.95 -1.68
CA CYS A 47 2.76 -5.75 -0.86
C CYS A 47 3.09 -4.50 -1.70
N LYS A 48 3.91 -4.65 -2.74
CA LYS A 48 4.17 -3.60 -3.72
C LYS A 48 2.91 -3.15 -4.44
N GLY A 49 2.02 -4.09 -4.78
CA GLY A 49 0.74 -3.81 -5.41
C GLY A 49 -0.27 -3.07 -4.53
N HIS A 50 -0.16 -3.14 -3.19
CA HIS A 50 -1.14 -2.52 -2.28
C HIS A 50 -0.78 -1.08 -1.91
N ASN A 51 0.48 -0.80 -1.56
CA ASN A 51 0.95 0.54 -1.09
C ASN A 51 2.42 0.82 -1.45
N ASN A 52 2.95 0.18 -2.49
CA ASN A 52 4.39 0.16 -2.76
C ASN A 52 5.21 -0.34 -1.54
N GLY A 53 4.59 -1.18 -0.70
CA GLY A 53 5.19 -1.72 0.51
C GLY A 53 6.13 -2.88 0.23
N GLN A 54 6.97 -3.21 1.20
CA GLN A 54 7.84 -4.38 1.19
C GLN A 54 7.16 -5.55 1.89
N GLY A 55 7.20 -6.72 1.25
CA GLY A 55 6.58 -7.93 1.77
C GLY A 55 7.59 -8.96 2.27
N TYR A 56 7.29 -9.57 3.39
CA TYR A 56 8.04 -10.68 3.96
C TYR A 56 7.09 -11.82 4.36
N CYS A 57 7.47 -13.05 4.03
CA CYS A 57 6.73 -14.23 4.45
C CYS A 57 7.30 -14.75 5.77
N ASP A 58 6.51 -14.74 6.83
CA ASP A 58 6.95 -15.19 8.15
C ASP A 58 7.00 -16.72 8.26
N GLU A 59 7.49 -17.22 9.40
CA GLU A 59 7.62 -18.66 9.68
C GLU A 59 6.28 -19.40 9.76
N LEU A 60 5.17 -18.66 9.98
CA LEU A 60 3.82 -19.19 9.97
C LEU A 60 3.19 -19.16 8.57
N ASN A 61 3.98 -18.85 7.54
CA ASN A 61 3.56 -18.61 6.17
C ASN A 61 2.57 -17.45 6.04
N THR A 62 2.59 -16.46 6.92
CA THR A 62 1.79 -15.24 6.87
C THR A 62 2.56 -14.15 6.14
N CYS A 63 1.90 -13.49 5.18
CA CYS A 63 2.52 -12.41 4.43
C CYS A 63 2.41 -11.10 5.19
N LEU A 64 3.53 -10.56 5.67
CA LEU A 64 3.60 -9.28 6.35
C LEU A 64 4.05 -8.19 5.38
N CYS A 65 3.19 -7.19 5.17
CA CYS A 65 3.53 -5.99 4.41
C CYS A 65 3.95 -4.87 5.34
N SER A 66 5.11 -4.28 5.11
CA SER A 66 5.55 -3.02 5.70
C SER A 66 5.52 -1.91 4.67
N TYR A 67 5.05 -0.74 5.04
CA TYR A 67 5.04 0.43 4.16
C TYR A 67 5.16 1.70 5.00
N ASP A 68 5.70 2.76 4.42
CA ASP A 68 5.65 4.07 5.05
C ASP A 68 4.20 4.42 5.33
N CYS A 69 3.86 4.70 6.59
CA CYS A 69 2.62 5.35 6.94
C CYS A 69 2.66 6.75 6.33
N GLY A 70 2.19 6.86 5.09
CA GLY A 70 1.90 8.18 4.54
C GLY A 70 0.78 8.84 5.34
N PRO A 71 0.69 10.19 5.40
CA PRO A 71 -0.64 10.77 5.37
C PRO A 71 -1.39 10.14 4.19
N PRO A 72 -2.71 9.84 4.32
CA PRO A 72 -3.46 9.19 3.25
C PRO A 72 -3.13 9.90 1.94
N PRO A 73 -2.89 9.17 0.83
CA PRO A 73 -2.45 9.77 -0.42
C PRO A 73 -3.29 11.01 -0.66
N GLN A 74 -2.64 12.19 -0.60
CA GLN A 74 -3.35 13.44 -0.84
C GLN A 74 -3.84 13.31 -2.27
N LEU A 75 -5.14 13.02 -2.40
CA LEU A 75 -5.84 13.28 -3.63
C LEU A 75 -5.74 14.79 -3.79
N ASN A 76 -4.84 15.25 -4.63
CA ASN A 76 -5.01 16.50 -5.35
C ASN A 76 -6.25 16.35 -6.24
N SER A 77 -7.40 16.35 -5.59
CA SER A 77 -8.77 16.29 -6.10
C SER A 77 -9.64 16.51 -4.87
N ASN A 78 -10.04 17.76 -4.64
CA ASN A 78 -11.01 18.18 -3.60
C ASN A 78 -12.42 17.62 -3.85
N GLU A 79 -12.54 16.42 -4.41
CA GLU A 79 -13.80 15.76 -4.69
C GLU A 79 -13.79 14.37 -4.04
N PRO A 80 -14.75 14.06 -3.15
CA PRO A 80 -14.85 12.74 -2.55
C PRO A 80 -15.12 11.71 -3.65
N VAL A 81 -14.13 10.86 -3.92
CA VAL A 81 -14.25 9.77 -4.88
C VAL A 81 -15.27 8.76 -4.35
N ARG A 82 -16.43 8.69 -5.00
CA ARG A 82 -17.47 7.66 -4.86
C ARG A 82 -16.88 6.27 -4.81
N LYS A 83 -17.00 5.49 -3.73
CA LYS A 83 -16.68 4.05 -3.76
C LYS A 83 -17.97 3.25 -3.79
N CYS A 84 -18.17 2.48 -4.86
CA CYS A 84 -19.31 1.60 -5.03
C CYS A 84 -18.90 0.13 -4.91
N THR A 85 -19.88 -0.71 -4.54
CA THR A 85 -19.76 -2.16 -4.53
C THR A 85 -20.79 -2.76 -5.48
N GLY A 86 -20.37 -3.70 -6.34
CA GLY A 86 -21.25 -4.39 -7.28
C GLY A 86 -20.93 -5.88 -7.37
N GLY A 87 -21.93 -6.70 -7.67
CA GLY A 87 -21.75 -8.14 -7.88
C GLY A 87 -21.71 -8.51 -9.37
N LEU A 88 -20.81 -9.43 -9.76
CA LEU A 88 -20.71 -9.96 -11.13
C LEU A 88 -21.07 -11.45 -11.25
N GLY A 89 -21.94 -11.92 -10.36
CA GLY A 89 -22.44 -13.29 -10.35
C GLY A 89 -21.61 -14.23 -9.46
N THR A 90 -21.90 -15.52 -9.54
CA THR A 90 -21.28 -16.53 -8.68
C THR A 90 -19.81 -16.78 -9.03
N CYS A 91 -19.06 -17.17 -8.02
CA CYS A 91 -17.66 -17.56 -8.13
C CYS A 91 -17.41 -18.85 -7.37
N SER A 92 -16.31 -19.51 -7.65
CA SER A 92 -15.88 -20.72 -6.95
C SER A 92 -14.39 -20.91 -7.19
N ALA A 93 -13.74 -21.66 -6.30
CA ALA A 93 -12.29 -21.94 -6.41
C ALA A 93 -11.92 -22.54 -7.78
N ASP A 94 -12.75 -23.46 -8.29
CA ASP A 94 -12.44 -24.23 -9.49
C ASP A 94 -12.88 -23.57 -10.81
N GLN A 95 -13.89 -22.69 -10.79
CA GLN A 95 -14.42 -22.06 -12.01
C GLN A 95 -13.99 -20.62 -12.18
N CYS A 96 -13.99 -19.83 -11.11
CA CYS A 96 -13.68 -18.41 -11.17
C CYS A 96 -13.22 -17.94 -9.80
N ASN A 97 -11.92 -18.09 -9.54
CA ASN A 97 -11.25 -17.62 -8.34
C ASN A 97 -11.11 -16.09 -8.33
N ASP A 98 -10.43 -15.55 -7.32
CA ASP A 98 -10.22 -14.10 -7.15
C ASP A 98 -9.60 -13.44 -8.39
N ALA A 99 -8.61 -14.07 -9.03
CA ALA A 99 -7.99 -13.54 -10.23
C ALA A 99 -8.99 -13.42 -11.39
N CYS A 100 -9.89 -14.40 -11.54
CA CYS A 100 -10.99 -14.34 -12.49
C CYS A 100 -11.98 -13.22 -12.16
N CYS A 101 -12.42 -13.09 -10.89
CA CYS A 101 -13.30 -12.00 -10.46
C CYS A 101 -12.66 -10.63 -10.69
N ASN A 102 -11.38 -10.47 -10.35
CA ASN A 102 -10.63 -9.24 -10.56
C ASN A 102 -10.57 -8.85 -12.03
N LYS A 103 -10.27 -9.81 -12.93
CA LYS A 103 -10.26 -9.56 -14.37
C LYS A 103 -11.64 -9.14 -14.90
N LYS A 104 -12.72 -9.75 -14.39
CA LYS A 104 -14.10 -9.36 -14.73
C LYS A 104 -14.42 -7.94 -14.25
N CYS A 105 -14.08 -7.60 -13.00
CA CYS A 105 -14.30 -6.27 -12.43
C CYS A 105 -13.48 -5.19 -13.16
N ALA A 106 -12.20 -5.45 -13.44
CA ALA A 106 -11.34 -4.54 -14.18
C ALA A 106 -11.84 -4.30 -15.62
N LYS A 107 -12.41 -5.32 -16.26
CA LYS A 107 -13.03 -5.21 -17.59
C LYS A 107 -14.36 -4.44 -17.55
N GLN A 108 -15.19 -4.68 -16.54
CA GLN A 108 -16.51 -4.05 -16.40
C GLN A 108 -16.36 -2.55 -16.08
N TYR A 109 -15.49 -2.20 -15.16
CA TYR A 109 -15.28 -0.83 -14.71
C TYR A 109 -14.06 -0.25 -15.44
N LYS A 110 -14.31 0.20 -16.68
CA LYS A 110 -13.37 0.53 -17.79
C LYS A 110 -12.18 1.46 -17.48
N LYS A 111 -12.06 2.02 -16.28
CA LYS A 111 -10.86 2.74 -15.85
C LYS A 111 -9.83 1.84 -15.14
N GLY A 112 -10.03 0.52 -15.12
CA GLY A 112 -9.14 -0.41 -14.40
C GLY A 112 -9.18 -0.21 -12.88
N GLN A 113 -10.15 0.56 -12.38
CA GLN A 113 -10.32 0.89 -10.97
C GLN A 113 -11.23 -0.12 -10.25
N GLY A 114 -11.79 -1.09 -10.99
CA GLY A 114 -12.58 -2.18 -10.42
C GLY A 114 -11.70 -3.30 -9.93
N ILE A 115 -11.61 -3.47 -8.61
CA ILE A 115 -10.92 -4.59 -7.96
C ILE A 115 -11.96 -5.64 -7.57
N GLY A 116 -11.73 -6.89 -7.98
CA GLY A 116 -12.66 -7.99 -7.77
C GLY A 116 -12.10 -9.09 -6.89
N TYR A 117 -12.95 -9.71 -6.08
CA TYR A 117 -12.63 -10.90 -5.29
C TYR A 117 -13.86 -11.80 -5.13
N CYS A 118 -13.64 -13.08 -4.88
CA CYS A 118 -14.67 -14.07 -4.65
C CYS A 118 -15.05 -14.07 -3.17
N GLU A 119 -16.20 -13.47 -2.85
CA GLU A 119 -16.66 -13.27 -1.49
C GLU A 119 -17.71 -14.32 -1.10
N ARG A 120 -17.53 -14.90 0.09
CA ARG A 120 -18.51 -15.81 0.67
C ARG A 120 -19.59 -15.00 1.40
N LEU A 121 -20.82 -15.04 0.89
CA LEU A 121 -21.98 -14.37 1.50
C LEU A 121 -22.85 -15.31 2.34
N GLY A 122 -22.60 -16.62 2.27
CA GLY A 122 -23.32 -17.64 3.03
C GLY A 122 -22.59 -18.98 3.01
N PRO A 123 -23.17 -20.05 3.59
CA PRO A 123 -22.51 -21.34 3.73
C PRO A 123 -21.96 -21.90 2.41
N SER A 124 -22.71 -21.70 1.32
CA SER A 124 -22.39 -22.20 -0.02
C SER A 124 -22.59 -21.14 -1.12
N ILE A 125 -22.68 -19.87 -0.74
CA ILE A 125 -22.92 -18.77 -1.69
C ILE A 125 -21.65 -17.95 -1.79
N PHE A 126 -21.06 -17.96 -2.99
CA PHE A 126 -19.85 -17.24 -3.33
C PHE A 126 -20.17 -16.33 -4.52
N LEU A 127 -19.95 -15.03 -4.37
CA LEU A 127 -20.18 -14.05 -5.43
C LEU A 127 -18.90 -13.27 -5.74
N CYS A 128 -18.66 -12.99 -7.01
CA CYS A 128 -17.65 -12.01 -7.40
C CYS A 128 -18.12 -10.63 -6.95
N THR A 129 -17.47 -10.08 -5.93
CA THR A 129 -17.67 -8.72 -5.44
C THR A 129 -16.64 -7.79 -6.07
N CYS A 130 -17.10 -6.69 -6.66
CA CYS A 130 -16.28 -5.64 -7.24
C CYS A 130 -16.35 -4.37 -6.41
N LYS A 131 -15.19 -3.83 -6.05
CA LYS A 131 -15.05 -2.47 -5.51
C LYS A 131 -14.54 -1.55 -6.60
N TYR A 132 -15.22 -0.44 -6.86
CA TYR A 132 -14.86 0.47 -7.94
C TYR A 132 -15.20 1.93 -7.62
N VAL A 133 -14.60 2.82 -8.38
CA VAL A 133 -14.90 4.25 -8.33
C VAL A 133 -16.17 4.57 -9.12
N CYS A 134 -17.10 5.23 -8.45
CA CYS A 134 -18.33 5.86 -8.95
C CYS A 134 -18.39 7.30 -8.37
#